data_AF-A0A497CWE1-F1
#
_entry.id   AF-A0A497CWE1-F1
#
_cell.length_a   1.000
_cell.length_b   1.000
_cell.length_c   1.000
_cell.angle_alpha   90.00
_cell.angle_beta   90.00
_cell.angle_gamma   90.00
#
_symmetry.space_group_name_H-M   'P 1'
#
loop_
_entity.id
_entity.type
_entity.pdbx_description
1 polymer ?
#
loop_
_entity_poly.entity_id
_entity_poly.type
_entity_poly.pdbx_seq_one_letter_code
_entity_poly.pdbx_strand_id
1 'polypeptide(L)' 'VKELARILNGIRCRINLIRFHKIPDTDLETTDEQRLEEFKEALNAKGITTTIRASRGQDIDAACGLLSTKELSKKNN' A
#
# COMPACT_ATOMS: atom_id res chain seq x y z
N VAL A 1 6.59 -6.40 10.95
CA VAL A 1 5.67 -7.45 11.44
C VAL A 1 5.55 -7.45 12.96
N LYS A 2 6.61 -7.76 13.73
CA LYS A 2 6.56 -7.84 15.20
C LYS A 2 5.92 -6.61 15.85
N GLU A 3 6.35 -5.43 15.44
CA GLU A 3 5.86 -4.17 16.02
C GLU A 3 4.39 -3.90 15.67
N LEU A 4 3.99 -4.15 14.42
CA LEU A 4 2.60 -4.00 14.00
C LEU A 4 1.68 -4.97 14.75
N ALA A 5 2.11 -6.23 14.93
CA ALA A 5 1.36 -7.21 15.71
C ALA A 5 1.27 -6.82 17.19
N ARG A 6 2.32 -6.19 17.76
CA ARG A 6 2.30 -5.66 19.13
C ARG A 6 1.26 -4.55 19.30
N ILE A 7 1.22 -3.60 18.36
CA ILE A 7 0.29 -2.46 18.38
C ILE A 7 -1.16 -2.93 18.20
N LEU A 8 -1.39 -3.92 17.33
CA LEU A 8 -2.73 -4.44 17.03
C LEU A 8 -3.19 -5.52 18.01
N ASN A 9 -2.39 -5.85 19.02
CA ASN A 9 -2.76 -6.85 20.00
C ASN A 9 -4.04 -6.44 20.76
N GLY A 10 -5.04 -7.32 20.77
CA GLY A 10 -6.35 -7.05 21.37
C GLY A 10 -7.34 -6.31 20.45
N ILE A 11 -6.93 -5.89 19.25
CA ILE A 11 -7.82 -5.24 18.28
C ILE A 11 -8.24 -6.25 17.22
N ARG A 12 -9.55 -6.55 17.14
CA ARG A 12 -10.11 -7.39 16.08
C ARG A 12 -10.21 -6.58 14.79
N CYS A 13 -9.19 -6.67 13.94
CA CYS A 13 -9.10 -5.94 12.69
C CYS A 13 -8.64 -6.82 11.53
N ARG A 14 -8.79 -6.29 10.32
CA ARG A 14 -8.21 -6.82 9.08
C ARG A 14 -7.24 -5.78 8.54
N ILE A 15 -6.04 -6.20 8.17
CA ILE A 15 -5.06 -5.34 7.51
C ILE A 15 -5.26 -5.44 6.00
N ASN A 16 -5.23 -4.29 5.32
CA ASN A 16 -5.20 -4.24 3.87
C ASN A 16 -3.95 -3.51 3.42
N LEU A 17 -3.00 -4.25 2.83
CA LEU A 17 -1.77 -3.70 2.29
C LEU A 17 -2.07 -3.02 0.95
N ILE A 18 -1.59 -1.79 0.80
CA ILE A 18 -1.71 -1.00 -0.42
C ILE A 18 -0.30 -0.86 -0.99
N ARG A 19 -0.14 -1.24 -2.27
CA ARG A 19 1.12 -1.01 -2.97
C ARG A 19 1.33 0.50 -3.09
N PHE A 20 2.49 0.97 -2.64
CA PHE A 20 2.91 2.34 -2.88
C PHE A 20 3.38 2.46 -4.34
N HIS A 21 2.81 3.41 -5.08
CA HIS A 21 3.27 3.77 -6.41
C HIS A 21 4.05 5.08 -6.31
N LYS A 22 5.26 5.11 -6.87
CA LYS A 22 6.07 6.32 -6.91
C LYS A 22 5.30 7.46 -7.60
N ILE A 23 5.24 8.61 -6.93
CA ILE A 23 4.72 9.87 -7.48
C ILE A 23 5.89 10.83 -7.71
N PRO A 24 5.74 11.86 -8.58
CA PRO A 24 6.72 12.95 -8.65
C PRO A 24 6.92 13.57 -7.27
N ASP A 25 8.16 13.94 -6.93
CA ASP A 25 8.56 14.60 -5.66
C ASP A 25 8.64 13.73 -4.40
N THR A 26 8.89 12.44 -4.53
CA THR A 26 9.17 11.55 -3.39
C THR A 26 10.34 10.61 -3.68
N ASP A 27 11.25 10.52 -2.71
CA ASP A 27 12.38 9.57 -2.71
C ASP A 27 11.96 8.13 -2.35
N LEU A 28 10.69 7.91 -2.02
CA LEU A 28 10.16 6.58 -1.74
C LEU A 28 10.00 5.76 -3.02
N GLU A 29 10.45 4.52 -2.95
CA GLU A 29 10.35 3.56 -4.04
C GLU A 29 9.15 2.62 -3.88
N THR A 30 8.66 2.13 -5.02
CA THR A 30 7.65 1.08 -5.06
C THR A 30 8.19 -0.18 -4.38
N THR A 31 7.39 -0.79 -3.52
CA THR A 31 7.76 -2.07 -2.89
C THR A 31 7.66 -3.21 -3.91
N ASP A 32 8.67 -4.08 -3.92
CA ASP A 32 8.65 -5.31 -4.71
C ASP A 32 7.50 -6.24 -4.29
N GLU A 33 6.96 -6.97 -5.26
CA GLU A 33 5.79 -7.83 -5.07
C GLU A 33 6.09 -8.98 -4.12
N GLN A 34 7.28 -9.59 -4.24
CA GLN A 34 7.69 -10.66 -3.34
C GLN A 34 7.74 -10.18 -1.89
N ARG A 35 8.29 -8.97 -1.66
CA ARG A 35 8.41 -8.42 -0.31
C ARG A 35 7.05 -8.05 0.29
N LEU A 36 6.10 -7.61 -0.54
CA LEU A 36 4.72 -7.34 -0.11
C LEU A 36 4.01 -8.63 0.30
N GLU A 37 4.20 -9.71 -0.47
CA GLU A 37 3.63 -11.02 -0.21
C GLU A 37 4.24 -11.67 1.05
N GLU A 38 5.57 -11.62 1.21
CA GLU A 38 6.26 -12.06 2.42
C GLU A 38 5.72 -11.35 3.67
N PHE A 39 5.46 -10.04 3.57
CA PHE A 39 4.90 -9.27 4.68
C PHE A 39 3.46 -9.67 5.00
N LYS A 40 2.63 -9.91 3.97
CA LYS A 40 1.26 -10.42 4.11
C LYS A 40 1.26 -11.76 4.84
N GLU A 41 2.08 -12.70 4.39
CA GLU A 41 2.18 -14.04 4.99
C GLU A 41 2.68 -13.98 6.43
N ALA A 42 3.68 -13.14 6.72
CA ALA A 42 4.19 -12.99 8.07
C ALA A 42 3.15 -12.40 9.06
N LEU A 43 2.22 -11.55 8.59
CA LEU A 43 1.10 -11.06 9.40
C LEU A 43 -0.01 -12.11 9.56
N ASN A 44 -0.33 -12.84 8.49
CA ASN A 44 -1.28 -13.96 8.53
C ASN A 44 -0.82 -15.05 9.51
N ALA A 45 0.48 -15.38 9.51
CA ALA A 45 1.09 -16.32 10.46
C ALA A 45 0.99 -15.88 11.93
N LYS A 46 0.71 -14.59 12.19
CA LYS A 46 0.42 -14.05 13.52
C LYS A 46 -1.08 -14.01 13.85
N GLY A 47 -1.92 -14.59 13.00
CA GLY A 47 -3.38 -14.61 13.17
C GLY A 47 -4.06 -13.31 12.74
N ILE A 48 -3.35 -12.38 12.10
CA ILE A 48 -3.91 -11.11 11.65
C ILE A 48 -4.29 -11.25 10.19
N THR A 49 -5.59 -11.29 9.89
CA THR A 49 -6.05 -11.41 8.52
C THR A 49 -5.57 -10.24 7.68
N THR A 50 -4.73 -10.53 6.70
CA THR A 50 -4.05 -9.54 5.87
C THR A 50 -4.29 -9.84 4.40
N THR A 51 -4.73 -8.81 3.66
CA THR A 51 -4.93 -8.88 2.20
C THR A 51 -4.08 -7.84 1.51
N ILE A 52 -3.70 -8.12 0.26
CA ILE A 52 -3.13 -7.10 -0.62
C ILE A 52 -4.25 -6.55 -1.50
N ARG A 53 -4.42 -5.24 -1.50
CA ARG A 53 -5.38 -4.58 -2.38
C ARG A 53 -4.86 -4.66 -3.82
N ALA A 54 -5.56 -5.42 -4.66
CA ALA A 54 -5.34 -5.35 -6.10
C ALA A 54 -5.58 -3.92 -6.57
N SER A 55 -4.59 -3.34 -7.25
CA SER A 55 -4.68 -1.98 -7.80
C SER A 55 -5.58 -2.00 -9.04
N ARG A 56 -6.91 -1.93 -8.85
CA ARG A 56 -7.82 -1.71 -9.98
C ARG A 56 -7.51 -0.31 -10.56
N GLY A 57 -6.98 -0.25 -11.77
CA GLY A 57 -6.69 1.00 -12.48
C GLY A 57 -5.22 1.41 -12.58
N GLN A 58 -4.28 0.48 -12.34
CA GLN A 58 -2.87 0.69 -12.69
C GLN A 58 -2.67 0.84 -14.22
N ASP A 59 -3.60 0.27 -14.99
CA ASP A 59 -3.67 0.32 -16.45
C ASP A 59 -4.16 1.69 -16.99
N ILE A 60 -4.66 2.59 -16.12
CA ILE A 60 -5.31 3.85 -16.53
C ILE A 60 -4.96 5.08 -15.64
N ASP A 61 -3.84 5.06 -14.91
CA ASP A 61 -3.44 6.16 -14.00
C ASP A 61 -4.52 6.58 -12.98
N ALA A 62 -5.40 5.66 -12.59
CA ALA A 62 -6.53 5.92 -11.70
C ALA A 62 -6.35 5.33 -10.29
N ALA A 63 -5.16 4.83 -9.97
CA ALA A 63 -4.86 4.31 -8.64
C ALA A 63 -4.99 5.42 -7.56
N CYS A 64 -5.47 5.04 -6.37
CA CYS A 64 -5.57 5.95 -5.22
C CYS A 64 -4.22 6.65 -4.97
N GLY A 65 -4.18 7.96 -5.18
CA GLY A 65 -2.97 8.80 -5.12
C GLY A 65 -2.78 9.66 -6.37
N LEU A 66 -3.17 9.17 -7.56
CA LEU A 66 -2.95 9.86 -8.84
C LEU A 66 -4.00 10.93 -9.17
N LEU A 67 -5.19 10.86 -8.56
CA LEU A 67 -6.23 11.89 -8.71
C LEU A 67 -5.77 13.27 -8.19
N SER A 68 -4.84 13.31 -7.23
CA SER A 68 -4.30 14.56 -6.70
C SER A 68 -3.18 15.15 -7.56
N THR A 69 -2.49 14.33 -8.36
CA THR A 69 -1.32 14.76 -9.16
C THR A 69 -1.74 15.39 -10.49
N LYS A 70 -2.91 15.03 -11.03
CA LYS A 70 -3.46 15.66 -12.25
C LYS A 70 -3.71 17.17 -12.09
N GLU A 71 -4.09 17.61 -10.90
CA GLU A 71 -4.35 19.04 -10.63
C GLU A 71 -3.05 19.85 -10.45
N LEU A 72 -1.96 19.22 -10.01
CA LEU A 72 -0.63 19.84 -9.93
C LEU A 72 -0.01 20.05 -11.31
N SER A 73 -0.23 19.13 -12.25
CA SER A 73 0.27 19.25 -13.63
C SER A 73 -0.42 20.37 -14.43
N LYS A 74 -1.69 20.70 -14.13
CA LYS A 74 -2.43 21.76 -14.84
C LYS A 74 -2.03 23.19 -14.46
N LYS A 75 -1.33 23.38 -13.34
CA LYS A 75 -0.90 24.72 -12.88
C LYS A 75 0.40 25.23 -13.52
N ASN A 76 1.06 24.41 -14.34
CA ASN A 76 2.34 24.74 -14.98
C ASN A 76 2.24 24.95 -16.51
N ASN A 77 1.05 25.19 -17.06
CA ASN A 77 0.85 25.62 -18.45
C ASN A 77 0.13 26.96 -18.51
#